data_AF-A0A9W8F1K5-F1
#
_entry.id   AF-A0A9W8F1K5-F1
#
_cell.length_a   1.000
_cell.length_b   1.000
_cell.length_c   1.000
_cell.angle_alpha   90.00
_cell.angle_beta   90.00
_cell.angle_gamma   90.00
#
_symmetry.space_group_name_H-M   'P 1'
#
loop_
_entity.id
_entity.type
_entity.pdbx_description
1 polymer ?
#
loop_
_entity_poly.entity_id
_entity_poly.type
_entity_poly.pdbx_seq_one_letter_code
_entity_poly.pdbx_strand_id
1 'polypeptide(L)'
;MKSSLEDFVRIHQREIRSDPVFRVQVQRMCQLLGVDPLASRKGYMAELLGVGDFYCELGIQIIDICVGTRSVNGGLIEMDELRRRLIQRRLKGSEPVVEDDIRRAISQLKPLKSGYRIVDFGKRKMVQSVAREMNSDFSTVLTLAQYTNKFTKEDIRIAWSWDLDRIHACVNDMLCLGIIWVDESDYCEPEYWVPAFFHAN
;
A
#
# COMPACT_ATOMS: atom_id res chain seq x y z
N MET A 1 -7.99 34.04 -9.39
CA MET A 1 -7.84 32.92 -8.43
C MET A 1 -7.00 31.79 -9.03
N LYS A 2 -7.36 31.24 -10.21
CA LYS A 2 -6.49 30.28 -10.92
C LYS A 2 -5.09 30.86 -11.24
N SER A 3 -5.02 32.07 -11.82
CA SER A 3 -3.74 32.75 -12.09
C SER A 3 -2.85 32.95 -10.86
N SER A 4 -3.42 33.36 -9.73
CA SER A 4 -2.66 33.57 -8.48
C SER A 4 -2.09 32.26 -7.90
N LEU A 5 -2.85 31.17 -8.01
CA LEU A 5 -2.36 29.84 -7.65
C LEU A 5 -1.25 29.40 -8.59
N GLU A 6 -1.39 29.70 -9.88
CA GLU A 6 -0.40 29.35 -10.89
C GLU A 6 0.94 30.06 -10.65
N ASP A 7 0.88 31.35 -10.35
CA ASP A 7 2.06 32.16 -10.02
C ASP A 7 2.72 31.65 -8.73
N PHE A 8 1.93 31.36 -7.71
CA PHE A 8 2.41 30.78 -6.45
C PHE A 8 3.16 29.46 -6.69
N VAL A 9 2.55 28.54 -7.45
CA VAL A 9 3.17 27.25 -7.76
C VAL A 9 4.46 27.42 -8.56
N ARG A 10 4.49 28.35 -9.53
CA ARG A 10 5.70 28.62 -10.33
C ARG A 10 6.85 29.13 -9.48
N ILE A 11 6.57 30.04 -8.55
CA ILE A 11 7.60 30.62 -7.67
C ILE A 11 8.16 29.54 -6.72
N HIS A 12 7.30 28.67 -6.21
CA HIS A 12 7.65 27.70 -5.18
C HIS A 12 7.93 26.27 -5.70
N GLN A 13 8.03 26.07 -7.01
CA GLN A 13 8.12 24.74 -7.63
C GLN A 13 9.25 23.86 -7.06
N ARG A 14 10.43 24.45 -6.82
CA ARG A 14 11.58 23.72 -6.26
C ARG A 14 11.33 23.27 -4.83
N GLU A 15 10.73 24.13 -4.03
CA GLU A 15 10.38 23.88 -2.62
C GLU A 15 9.31 22.77 -2.52
N ILE A 16 8.30 22.81 -3.39
CA ILE A 16 7.26 21.76 -3.51
C ILE A 16 7.88 20.38 -3.77
N ARG A 17 8.95 20.33 -4.57
CA ARG A 17 9.66 19.07 -4.86
C ARG A 17 10.53 18.63 -3.68
N SER A 18 11.30 19.54 -3.08
CA SER A 18 12.26 19.18 -2.03
C SER A 18 11.64 18.96 -0.65
N ASP A 19 10.55 19.66 -0.32
CA ASP A 19 9.87 19.57 0.97
C ASP A 19 8.57 18.77 0.84
N PRO A 20 8.51 17.55 1.41
CA PRO A 20 7.33 16.70 1.31
C PRO A 20 6.14 17.24 2.13
N VAL A 21 6.38 17.96 3.23
CA VAL A 21 5.32 18.56 4.04
C VAL A 21 4.66 19.68 3.25
N PHE A 22 5.47 20.55 2.65
CA PHE A 22 4.97 21.64 1.83
C PHE A 22 4.25 21.13 0.57
N ARG A 23 4.78 20.07 -0.07
CA ARG A 23 4.12 19.39 -1.20
C ARG A 23 2.68 18.99 -0.89
N VAL A 24 2.47 18.34 0.27
CA VAL A 24 1.14 17.90 0.73
C VAL A 24 0.22 19.10 0.99
N GLN A 25 0.74 20.18 1.57
CA GLN A 25 -0.04 21.39 1.84
C GLN A 25 -0.52 22.05 0.55
N VAL A 26 0.35 22.21 -0.45
CA VAL A 26 0.00 22.80 -1.75
C VAL A 26 -1.04 21.94 -2.46
N GLN A 27 -0.90 20.61 -2.42
CA GLN A 27 -1.89 19.72 -3.01
C GLN A 27 -3.25 19.79 -2.32
N ARG A 28 -3.27 19.89 -0.99
CA ARG A 28 -4.51 20.07 -0.24
C ARG A 28 -5.19 21.39 -0.63
N MET A 29 -4.41 22.45 -0.82
CA MET A 29 -4.91 23.73 -1.33
C MET A 29 -5.52 23.57 -2.74
N CYS A 30 -4.86 22.87 -3.67
CA CYS A 30 -5.42 22.60 -5.00
C CYS A 30 -6.77 21.86 -4.91
N GLN A 31 -6.85 20.83 -4.07
CA GLN A 31 -8.08 20.06 -3.87
C GLN A 31 -9.23 20.90 -3.32
N LEU A 32 -8.97 21.78 -2.34
CA LEU A 32 -9.97 22.70 -1.80
C LEU A 32 -10.53 23.67 -2.85
N LEU A 33 -9.74 23.97 -3.88
CA LEU A 33 -10.14 24.82 -5.00
C LEU A 33 -10.79 24.03 -6.16
N GLY A 34 -11.04 22.73 -5.98
CA GLY A 34 -11.61 21.85 -7.00
C GLY A 34 -10.65 21.54 -8.15
N VAL A 35 -9.35 21.73 -7.93
CA VAL A 35 -8.29 21.43 -8.90
C VAL A 35 -7.57 20.17 -8.47
N ASP A 36 -7.64 19.12 -9.28
CA ASP A 36 -6.81 17.92 -9.08
C ASP A 36 -5.53 18.04 -9.91
N PRO A 37 -4.39 18.31 -9.28
CA PRO A 37 -3.12 18.41 -9.98
C PRO A 37 -2.60 17.08 -10.53
N LEU A 38 -3.23 15.97 -10.17
CA LEU A 38 -2.82 14.61 -10.50
C LEU A 38 -3.75 13.93 -11.52
N ALA A 39 -4.81 14.62 -11.96
CA ALA A 39 -5.80 14.08 -12.89
C ALA A 39 -5.22 13.73 -14.27
N SER A 40 -4.16 14.42 -14.71
CA SER A 40 -3.48 14.13 -15.97
C SER A 40 -2.01 14.50 -15.88
N ARG A 41 -1.12 13.62 -16.35
CA ARG A 41 0.32 13.88 -16.47
C ARG A 41 0.62 15.13 -17.33
N LYS A 42 -0.18 15.36 -18.37
CA LYS A 42 -0.14 16.56 -19.23
C LYS A 42 -1.19 17.61 -18.85
N GLY A 43 -1.80 17.47 -17.66
CA GLY A 43 -2.69 18.48 -17.14
C GLY A 43 -1.87 19.74 -16.85
N TYR A 44 -2.39 20.89 -17.25
CA TYR A 44 -1.73 22.18 -17.05
C TYR A 44 -1.23 22.36 -15.60
N MET A 45 -2.00 21.90 -14.61
CA MET A 45 -1.61 21.95 -13.19
C MET A 45 -0.54 20.94 -12.80
N ALA A 46 -0.50 19.75 -13.41
CA ALA A 46 0.52 18.74 -13.15
C ALA A 46 1.90 19.17 -13.67
N GLU A 47 1.91 19.79 -14.86
CA GLU A 47 3.09 20.38 -15.49
C GLU A 47 3.59 21.58 -14.68
N LEU A 48 2.67 22.44 -14.25
CA LEU A 48 2.98 23.62 -13.45
C LEU A 48 3.57 23.26 -12.08
N LEU A 49 2.97 22.30 -11.38
CA LEU A 49 3.48 21.80 -10.11
C LEU A 49 4.76 20.97 -10.30
N GLY A 50 5.01 20.48 -11.51
CA GLY A 50 6.13 19.61 -11.81
C GLY A 50 6.10 18.29 -11.03
N VAL A 51 4.92 17.86 -10.56
CA VAL A 51 4.71 16.64 -9.77
C VAL A 51 4.14 15.49 -10.58
N GLY A 52 3.65 15.75 -11.80
CA GLY A 52 3.07 14.72 -12.67
C GLY A 52 4.03 13.56 -12.94
N ASP A 53 5.28 13.88 -13.34
CA ASP A 53 6.31 12.87 -13.58
C ASP A 53 6.72 12.15 -12.29
N PHE A 54 6.82 12.88 -11.17
CA PHE A 54 7.16 12.30 -9.87
C PHE A 54 6.16 11.22 -9.44
N TYR A 55 4.85 11.48 -9.50
CA TYR A 55 3.85 10.48 -9.10
C TYR A 55 3.70 9.33 -10.11
N CYS A 56 3.91 9.61 -11.40
CA CYS A 56 3.95 8.54 -12.40
C CYS A 56 5.13 7.59 -12.15
N GLU A 57 6.33 8.13 -11.93
CA GLU A 57 7.52 7.35 -11.62
C GLU A 57 7.35 6.58 -10.31
N LEU A 58 6.82 7.24 -9.26
CA LEU A 58 6.54 6.59 -7.99
C LEU A 58 5.51 5.45 -8.15
N GLY A 59 4.49 5.64 -8.97
CA GLY A 59 3.51 4.60 -9.32
C GLY A 59 4.14 3.38 -9.99
N ILE A 60 5.06 3.60 -10.95
CA ILE A 60 5.82 2.52 -11.60
C ILE A 60 6.69 1.78 -10.58
N GLN A 61 7.42 2.51 -9.72
CA GLN A 61 8.24 1.90 -8.67
C GLN A 61 7.40 1.04 -7.69
N ILE A 62 6.20 1.52 -7.32
CA ILE A 62 5.26 0.74 -6.49
C ILE A 62 4.83 -0.54 -7.22
N ILE A 63 4.48 -0.45 -8.50
CA ILE A 63 4.12 -1.62 -9.31
C ILE A 63 5.27 -2.63 -9.31
N ASP A 64 6.49 -2.20 -9.61
CA ASP A 64 7.66 -3.07 -9.71
C ASP A 64 7.98 -3.78 -8.38
N ILE A 65 7.86 -3.06 -7.26
CA ILE A 65 8.03 -3.67 -5.93
C ILE A 65 6.94 -4.72 -5.69
N CYS A 66 5.68 -4.34 -5.90
CA CYS A 66 4.55 -5.24 -5.67
C CYS A 66 4.60 -6.49 -6.54
N VAL A 67 5.03 -6.37 -7.80
CA VAL A 67 5.24 -7.52 -8.70
C VAL A 67 6.39 -8.38 -8.20
N GLY A 68 7.52 -7.77 -7.84
CA GLY A 68 8.71 -8.49 -7.36
C GLY A 68 8.52 -9.23 -6.04
N THR A 69 7.61 -8.77 -5.16
CA THR A 69 7.34 -9.44 -3.88
C THR A 69 6.15 -10.39 -3.92
N ARG A 70 5.37 -10.41 -5.01
CA ARG A 70 4.07 -11.10 -5.09
C ARG A 70 4.15 -12.59 -4.81
N SER A 71 5.22 -13.26 -5.27
CA SER A 71 5.42 -14.69 -5.03
C SER A 71 5.66 -15.02 -3.56
N VAL A 72 6.11 -14.05 -2.77
CA VAL A 72 6.46 -14.22 -1.36
C VAL A 72 5.28 -13.85 -0.46
N ASN A 73 4.58 -12.75 -0.76
CA ASN A 73 3.58 -12.16 0.13
C ASN A 73 2.14 -12.16 -0.41
N GLY A 74 1.89 -12.87 -1.52
CA GLY A 74 0.56 -12.99 -2.11
C GLY A 74 -0.01 -11.70 -2.68
N GLY A 75 0.78 -10.63 -2.79
CA GLY A 75 0.32 -9.31 -3.26
C GLY A 75 -0.21 -8.41 -2.14
N LEU A 76 0.19 -8.65 -0.90
CA LEU A 76 0.02 -7.73 0.23
C LEU A 76 1.39 -7.25 0.71
N ILE A 77 1.53 -5.95 0.95
CA ILE A 77 2.75 -5.37 1.51
C ILE A 77 2.39 -4.26 2.49
N GLU A 78 3.07 -4.23 3.63
CA GLU A 78 2.87 -3.16 4.62
C GLU A 78 3.35 -1.81 4.08
N MET A 79 2.63 -0.74 4.40
CA MET A 79 2.93 0.61 3.90
C MET A 79 4.37 1.04 4.24
N ASP A 80 4.84 0.72 5.45
CA ASP A 80 6.20 1.05 5.89
C ASP A 80 7.27 0.20 5.18
N GLU A 81 6.97 -1.07 4.89
CA GLU A 81 7.86 -1.94 4.09
C GLU A 81 7.95 -1.44 2.65
N LEU A 82 6.81 -1.09 2.03
CA LEU A 82 6.78 -0.51 0.70
C LEU A 82 7.59 0.79 0.66
N ARG A 83 7.40 1.68 1.65
CA ARG A 83 8.15 2.93 1.76
C ARG A 83 9.66 2.68 1.90
N ARG A 84 10.08 1.73 2.74
CA ARG A 84 11.50 1.37 2.88
C ARG A 84 12.09 0.86 1.57
N ARG A 85 11.41 -0.04 0.87
CA ARG A 85 11.85 -0.55 -0.44
C ARG A 85 11.92 0.55 -1.51
N LEU A 86 10.97 1.48 -1.50
CA LEU A 86 10.99 2.65 -2.40
C LEU A 86 12.22 3.52 -2.14
N ILE A 87 12.50 3.84 -0.88
CA ILE A 87 13.67 4.65 -0.49
C ILE A 87 14.98 3.95 -0.89
N GLN A 88 15.08 2.63 -0.70
CA GLN A 88 16.27 1.84 -1.07
C GLN A 88 16.54 1.82 -2.57
N ARG A 89 15.50 1.87 -3.42
CA ARG A 89 15.65 1.87 -4.89
C ARG A 89 15.98 3.26 -5.46
N ARG A 90 15.69 4.33 -4.72
CA ARG A 90 15.91 5.71 -5.17
C ARG A 90 17.37 6.12 -4.98
N LEU A 91 17.86 6.97 -5.87
CA LEU A 91 19.23 7.49 -5.80
C LEU A 91 19.39 8.42 -4.59
N LYS A 92 20.61 8.49 -4.05
CA LYS A 92 20.94 9.47 -3.01
C LYS A 92 20.68 10.88 -3.57
N GLY A 93 19.85 11.66 -2.86
CA GLY A 93 19.44 13.00 -3.28
C GLY A 93 18.15 13.08 -4.09
N SER A 94 17.50 11.94 -4.38
CA SER A 94 16.12 11.94 -4.92
C SER A 94 15.14 12.59 -3.94
N GLU A 95 14.01 13.06 -4.47
CA GLU A 95 12.96 13.69 -3.68
C GLU A 95 12.47 12.75 -2.57
N PRO A 96 12.28 13.26 -1.35
CA PRO A 96 11.78 12.46 -0.24
C PRO A 96 10.35 12.00 -0.51
N VAL A 97 10.06 10.78 -0.07
CA VAL A 97 8.76 10.12 -0.21
C VAL A 97 8.13 9.92 1.17
N VAL A 98 6.95 10.49 1.36
CA VAL A 98 6.12 10.31 2.56
C VAL A 98 4.91 9.41 2.27
N GLU A 99 4.21 8.96 3.31
CA GLU A 99 3.03 8.08 3.15
C GLU A 99 1.99 8.68 2.19
N ASP A 100 1.71 9.98 2.31
CA ASP A 100 0.72 10.65 1.44
C ASP A 100 1.10 10.58 -0.04
N ASP A 101 2.40 10.59 -0.36
CA ASP A 101 2.85 10.43 -1.74
C ASP A 101 2.50 9.04 -2.29
N ILE A 102 2.72 8.00 -1.48
CA ILE A 102 2.38 6.61 -1.82
C ILE A 102 0.87 6.46 -2.00
N ARG A 103 0.07 7.04 -1.09
CA ARG A 103 -1.40 7.03 -1.19
C ARG A 103 -1.89 7.65 -2.50
N ARG A 104 -1.30 8.78 -2.89
CA ARG A 104 -1.63 9.48 -4.14
C ARG A 104 -1.20 8.69 -5.37
N ALA A 105 0.01 8.16 -5.39
CA ALA A 105 0.49 7.32 -6.48
C ALA A 105 -0.44 6.10 -6.67
N ILE A 106 -0.82 5.41 -5.60
CA ILE A 106 -1.79 4.30 -5.65
C ILE A 106 -3.15 4.77 -6.19
N SER A 107 -3.61 5.96 -5.79
CA SER A 107 -4.87 6.52 -6.30
C SER A 107 -4.85 6.73 -7.82
N GLN A 108 -3.70 7.11 -8.39
CA GLN A 108 -3.51 7.25 -9.84
C GLN A 108 -3.49 5.90 -10.56
N LEU A 109 -3.22 4.79 -9.87
CA LEU A 109 -3.26 3.45 -10.45
C LEU A 109 -4.69 2.90 -10.56
N LYS A 110 -5.68 3.47 -9.85
CA LYS A 110 -7.07 3.00 -9.84
C LYS A 110 -7.69 2.82 -11.25
N PRO A 111 -7.49 3.73 -12.23
CA PRO A 111 -8.05 3.58 -13.57
C PRO A 111 -7.56 2.34 -14.33
N LEU A 112 -6.40 1.79 -13.96
CA LEU A 112 -5.85 0.58 -14.57
C LEU A 112 -6.64 -0.68 -14.19
N LYS A 113 -7.54 -0.60 -13.20
CA LYS A 113 -8.30 -1.73 -12.64
C LYS A 113 -7.41 -2.91 -12.22
N SER A 114 -6.14 -2.63 -11.90
CA SER A 114 -5.11 -3.63 -11.61
C SER A 114 -5.15 -4.14 -10.16
N GLY A 115 -6.12 -3.69 -9.35
CA GLY A 115 -6.31 -4.18 -7.97
C GLY A 115 -5.52 -3.44 -6.90
N TYR A 116 -4.81 -2.37 -7.27
CA TYR A 116 -4.08 -1.53 -6.34
C TYR A 116 -5.04 -0.76 -5.44
N ARG A 117 -5.00 -1.06 -4.15
CA ARG A 117 -5.77 -0.35 -3.12
C ARG A 117 -5.07 -0.42 -1.79
N ILE A 118 -5.40 0.53 -0.93
CA ILE A 118 -4.98 0.50 0.47
C ILE A 118 -6.06 -0.21 1.25
N VAL A 119 -5.66 -1.17 2.08
CA VAL A 119 -6.51 -1.93 2.98
C VAL A 119 -5.92 -1.86 4.38
N ASP A 120 -6.78 -1.89 5.38
CA ASP A 120 -6.37 -1.79 6.78
C ASP A 120 -6.75 -3.09 7.49
N PHE A 121 -5.81 -3.67 8.25
CA PHE A 121 -6.05 -4.82 9.12
C PHE A 121 -5.67 -4.44 10.54
N GLY A 122 -6.67 -4.15 11.37
CA GLY A 122 -6.47 -3.57 12.69
C GLY A 122 -5.72 -2.23 12.59
N LYS A 123 -4.48 -2.19 13.12
CA LYS A 123 -3.62 -1.00 13.08
C LYS A 123 -2.66 -0.95 11.89
N ARG A 124 -2.57 -2.02 11.09
CA ARG A 124 -1.62 -2.11 9.97
C ARG A 124 -2.26 -1.62 8.68
N LYS A 125 -1.64 -0.62 8.06
CA LYS A 125 -1.99 -0.15 6.72
C LYS A 125 -1.20 -0.95 5.69
N MET A 126 -1.92 -1.56 4.75
CA MET A 126 -1.34 -2.41 3.73
C MET A 126 -1.70 -1.91 2.33
N VAL A 127 -0.85 -2.25 1.37
CA VAL A 127 -1.12 -2.10 -0.05
C VAL A 127 -1.42 -3.47 -0.64
N GLN A 128 -2.61 -3.62 -1.19
CA GLN A 128 -3.00 -4.77 -1.98
C GLN A 128 -2.74 -4.46 -3.44
N SER A 129 -2.05 -5.35 -4.15
CA SER A 129 -1.66 -5.17 -5.56
C SER A 129 -2.38 -6.11 -6.53
N VAL A 130 -3.20 -7.03 -6.02
CA VAL A 130 -3.95 -8.00 -6.83
C VAL A 130 -5.43 -7.79 -6.59
N ALA A 131 -6.21 -7.64 -7.66
CA ALA A 131 -7.67 -7.62 -7.59
C ALA A 131 -8.15 -9.03 -7.24
N ARG A 132 -8.38 -9.27 -5.96
CA ARG A 132 -8.91 -10.53 -5.43
C ARG A 132 -9.97 -10.20 -4.39
N GLU A 133 -10.98 -11.06 -4.29
CA GLU A 133 -11.99 -10.98 -3.24
C GLU A 133 -11.30 -11.24 -1.90
N MET A 134 -11.04 -10.15 -1.19
CA MET A 134 -10.75 -10.22 0.23
C MET A 134 -12.12 -10.33 0.90
N ASN A 135 -12.51 -11.54 1.29
CA ASN A 135 -13.73 -11.72 2.05
C ASN A 135 -13.54 -11.15 3.48
N SER A 136 -14.64 -11.03 4.22
CA SER A 136 -14.61 -10.59 5.62
C SER A 136 -13.73 -11.49 6.49
N ASP A 137 -13.60 -12.74 6.11
CA ASP A 137 -12.95 -13.78 6.91
C ASP A 137 -11.44 -13.61 6.88
N PHE A 138 -10.85 -13.39 5.71
CA PHE A 138 -9.42 -13.07 5.58
C PHE A 138 -9.06 -11.82 6.39
N SER A 139 -9.89 -10.79 6.30
CA SER A 139 -9.66 -9.54 7.02
C SER A 139 -9.70 -9.75 8.54
N THR A 140 -10.60 -10.62 9.01
CA THR A 140 -10.73 -10.99 10.42
C THR A 140 -9.48 -11.76 10.88
N VAL A 141 -9.08 -12.81 10.17
CA VAL A 141 -7.90 -13.62 10.50
C VAL A 141 -6.60 -12.80 10.45
N LEU A 142 -6.42 -11.97 9.42
CA LEU A 142 -5.26 -11.07 9.34
C LEU A 142 -5.22 -10.04 10.48
N THR A 143 -6.39 -9.63 10.97
CA THR A 143 -6.49 -8.76 12.17
C THR A 143 -6.07 -9.52 13.44
N LEU A 144 -6.29 -10.84 13.54
CA LEU A 144 -5.76 -11.67 14.63
C LEU A 144 -4.24 -11.60 14.66
N ALA A 145 -3.63 -11.86 13.50
CA ALA A 145 -2.20 -12.06 13.35
C ALA A 145 -1.40 -10.76 13.43
N GLN A 146 -2.05 -9.59 13.61
CA GLN A 146 -1.37 -8.29 13.55
C GLN A 146 -0.26 -8.13 14.60
N TYR A 147 -0.34 -8.83 15.74
CA TYR A 147 0.60 -8.72 16.86
C TYR A 147 1.70 -9.77 16.85
N THR A 148 1.37 -10.99 16.43
CA THR A 148 2.24 -12.18 16.46
C THR A 148 2.86 -12.50 15.10
N ASN A 149 2.34 -11.90 14.02
CA ASN A 149 2.62 -12.22 12.62
C ASN A 149 2.25 -13.66 12.20
N LYS A 150 1.63 -14.43 13.10
CA LYS A 150 1.17 -15.79 12.90
C LYS A 150 -0.09 -16.10 13.69
N PHE A 151 -0.75 -17.20 13.36
CA PHE A 151 -1.90 -17.72 14.07
C PHE A 151 -1.99 -19.24 13.90
N THR A 152 -2.74 -19.90 14.77
CA THR A 152 -3.16 -21.29 14.66
C THR A 152 -4.65 -21.38 14.32
N LYS A 153 -5.14 -22.56 13.94
CA LYS A 153 -6.60 -22.74 13.73
C LYS A 153 -7.34 -22.60 15.05
N GLU A 154 -6.72 -23.05 16.14
CA GLU A 154 -7.26 -22.91 17.49
C GLU A 154 -7.39 -21.43 17.91
N ASP A 155 -6.44 -20.56 17.55
CA ASP A 155 -6.55 -19.12 17.84
C ASP A 155 -7.81 -18.51 17.19
N ILE A 156 -8.13 -18.89 15.94
CA ILE A 156 -9.34 -18.43 15.24
C ILE A 156 -10.60 -18.95 15.96
N ARG A 157 -10.59 -20.22 16.37
CA ARG A 157 -11.70 -20.86 17.08
C ARG A 157 -11.96 -20.18 18.42
N ILE A 158 -10.92 -19.93 19.21
CA ILE A 158 -11.04 -19.27 20.52
C ILE A 158 -11.51 -17.82 20.36
N ALA A 159 -10.95 -17.08 19.39
CA ALA A 159 -11.27 -15.66 19.21
C ALA A 159 -12.70 -15.41 18.70
N TRP A 160 -13.23 -16.26 17.81
CA TRP A 160 -14.50 -15.99 17.12
C TRP A 160 -15.51 -17.13 17.12
N SER A 161 -15.20 -18.27 17.75
CA SER A 161 -16.10 -19.44 17.79
C SER A 161 -16.58 -19.91 16.42
N TRP A 162 -15.73 -19.79 15.39
CA TRP A 162 -16.02 -20.33 14.06
C TRP A 162 -16.03 -21.85 14.08
N ASP A 163 -16.86 -22.44 13.22
CA ASP A 163 -16.86 -23.86 12.94
C ASP A 163 -15.57 -24.30 12.23
N LEU A 164 -15.18 -25.56 12.44
CA LEU A 164 -13.92 -26.10 11.91
C LEU A 164 -13.90 -26.11 10.38
N ASP A 165 -15.05 -26.34 9.73
CA ASP A 165 -15.15 -26.38 8.27
C ASP A 165 -14.87 -24.99 7.66
N ARG A 166 -15.44 -23.92 8.24
CA ARG A 166 -15.16 -22.53 7.86
C ARG A 166 -13.70 -22.16 8.10
N ILE A 167 -13.13 -22.54 9.24
CA ILE A 167 -11.71 -22.28 9.53
C ILE A 167 -10.83 -22.97 8.49
N HIS A 168 -11.11 -24.24 8.19
CA HIS A 168 -10.36 -25.01 7.20
C HIS A 168 -10.47 -24.42 5.80
N ALA A 169 -11.69 -24.06 5.36
CA ALA A 169 -11.91 -23.40 4.07
C ALA A 169 -11.14 -22.09 3.97
N CYS A 170 -11.28 -21.22 4.99
CA CYS A 170 -10.59 -19.91 5.03
C CYS A 170 -9.07 -20.07 4.97
N VAL A 171 -8.48 -20.96 5.77
CA VAL A 171 -7.03 -21.18 5.80
C VAL A 171 -6.53 -21.77 4.48
N ASN A 172 -7.24 -22.76 3.93
CA ASN A 172 -6.88 -23.37 2.65
C ASN A 172 -6.93 -22.36 1.50
N ASP A 173 -7.94 -21.48 1.48
CA ASP A 173 -8.03 -20.41 0.48
C ASP A 173 -6.87 -19.42 0.63
N MET A 174 -6.53 -19.00 1.86
CA MET A 174 -5.40 -18.10 2.12
C MET A 174 -4.05 -18.72 1.69
N LEU A 175 -3.87 -20.03 1.89
CA LEU A 175 -2.71 -20.79 1.40
C LEU A 175 -2.66 -20.84 -0.13
N CYS A 176 -3.77 -21.20 -0.79
CA CYS A 176 -3.87 -21.24 -2.25
C CYS A 176 -3.58 -19.85 -2.87
N LEU A 177 -3.96 -18.79 -2.18
CA LEU A 177 -3.72 -17.41 -2.59
C LEU A 177 -2.30 -16.92 -2.29
N GLY A 178 -1.50 -17.68 -1.55
CA GLY A 178 -0.15 -17.32 -1.12
C GLY A 178 -0.09 -16.16 -0.12
N ILE A 179 -1.18 -15.93 0.62
CA ILE A 179 -1.27 -14.85 1.63
C ILE A 179 -0.59 -15.27 2.93
N ILE A 180 -0.59 -16.57 3.22
CA ILE A 180 0.01 -17.16 4.40
C ILE A 180 0.94 -18.32 4.02
N TRP A 181 1.91 -18.59 4.88
CA TRP A 181 2.76 -19.76 4.82
C TRP A 181 2.40 -20.69 5.98
N VAL A 182 2.55 -21.99 5.77
CA VAL A 182 2.37 -22.99 6.83
C VAL A 182 3.74 -23.45 7.33
N ASP A 183 3.87 -23.55 8.64
CA ASP A 183 4.96 -24.21 9.34
C ASP A 183 4.39 -25.45 10.04
N GLU A 184 4.69 -26.62 9.50
CA GLU A 184 4.19 -27.91 9.97
C GLU A 184 5.25 -28.60 10.84
N SER A 185 4.83 -29.12 11.98
CA SER A 185 5.67 -29.88 12.90
C SER A 185 4.95 -31.15 13.32
N ASP A 186 5.67 -32.26 13.42
CA ASP A 186 5.11 -33.55 13.84
C ASP A 186 4.60 -33.56 15.30
N TYR A 187 5.01 -32.57 16.11
CA TYR A 187 4.80 -32.54 17.55
C TYR A 187 3.87 -31.42 18.03
N CYS A 188 3.51 -30.48 17.15
CA CYS A 188 2.75 -29.28 17.50
C CYS A 188 1.66 -29.01 16.46
N GLU A 189 0.66 -28.18 16.83
CA GLU A 189 -0.29 -27.67 15.85
C GLU A 189 0.43 -26.83 14.77
N PRO A 190 0.05 -26.95 13.49
CA PRO A 190 0.61 -26.12 12.42
C PRO A 190 0.43 -24.62 12.69
N GLU A 191 1.49 -23.85 12.48
CA GLU A 191 1.46 -22.40 12.59
C GLU A 191 1.32 -21.78 11.19
N TYR A 192 0.45 -20.78 11.08
CA TYR A 192 0.23 -20.06 9.83
C TYR A 192 0.80 -18.64 9.95
N TRP A 193 1.82 -18.36 9.14
CA TRP A 193 2.56 -17.11 9.15
C TRP A 193 2.08 -16.17 8.04
N VAL A 194 2.07 -14.86 8.30
CA VAL A 194 1.68 -13.82 7.32
C VAL A 194 2.93 -13.14 6.78
N PRO A 195 3.46 -13.52 5.59
CA PRO A 195 4.72 -13.00 5.07
C PRO A 195 4.70 -11.48 4.88
N ALA A 196 3.52 -10.92 4.59
CA ALA A 196 3.33 -9.49 4.38
C ALA A 196 3.59 -8.63 5.63
N PHE A 197 3.56 -9.23 6.84
CA PHE A 197 3.83 -8.52 8.11
C PHE A 197 5.31 -8.52 8.50
N PHE A 198 6.14 -9.23 7.75
CA PHE A 198 7.59 -9.21 7.94
C PHE A 198 8.22 -8.07 7.18
N HIS A 199 9.30 -7.58 7.75
CA HIS A 199 10.14 -6.56 7.14
C HIS A 199 11.40 -7.24 6.61
N ALA A 200 11.73 -7.02 5.34
CA ALA A 200 13.02 -7.46 4.85
C ALA A 200 14.11 -6.59 5.50
N ASN A 201 15.12 -7.27 6.08
CA ASN A 201 16.35 -6.63 6.56
C ASN A 201 17.21 -6.17 5.38
#